data_AF-A0A926CXD2-F1
#
_entry.id   AF-A0A926CXD2-F1
#
_cell.length_a   1.000
_cell.length_b   1.000
_cell.length_c   1.000
_cell.angle_alpha   90.00
_cell.angle_beta   90.00
_cell.angle_gamma   90.00
#
_symmetry.space_group_name_H-M   'P 1'
#
loop_
_entity.id
_entity.type
_entity.pdbx_description
1 polymer ?
#
loop_
_entity_poly.entity_id
_entity_poly.type
_entity_poly.pdbx_seq_one_letter_code
_entity_poly.pdbx_strand_id
1 'polypeptide(L)'
;MKTCPKCQELNSDNATECFKCHTSLKSAAASGAKKVCPHCGGIYAANVQLCPECHLPLTPYTGSVTPDVPKAAAYGSVTWLYIVSILFPGLGIVLGCIFVAKDDMDLAKSLIITGIIATFLWFFLFQIVSCACAGDAAGAVSSYKPKYY
;
A
#
# COMPACT_ATOMS: atom_id res chain seq x y z
N MET A 1 -26.85 3.60 31.10
CA MET A 1 -27.33 4.97 30.86
C MET A 1 -26.69 5.53 29.58
N LYS A 2 -27.43 6.30 28.75
CA LYS A 2 -26.94 6.91 27.50
C LYS A 2 -26.78 8.41 27.65
N THR A 3 -25.61 8.96 27.33
CA THR A 3 -25.40 10.41 27.32
C THR A 3 -25.75 10.99 25.95
N CYS A 4 -26.55 12.05 25.93
CA CYS A 4 -26.92 12.71 24.68
C CYS A 4 -25.69 13.39 24.03
N PRO A 5 -25.39 13.12 22.75
CA PRO A 5 -24.24 13.74 22.09
C PRO A 5 -24.42 15.24 21.83
N LYS A 6 -25.65 15.77 21.88
CA LYS A 6 -25.95 17.18 21.59
C LYS A 6 -25.99 18.04 22.84
N CYS A 7 -26.67 17.60 23.90
CA CYS A 7 -26.89 18.40 25.10
C CYS A 7 -26.28 17.80 26.37
N GLN A 8 -25.55 16.68 26.25
CA GLN A 8 -24.89 15.97 27.34
C GLN A 8 -25.80 15.47 28.47
N GLU A 9 -27.12 15.52 28.28
CA GLU A 9 -28.09 14.99 29.23
C GLU A 9 -27.98 13.47 29.36
N LEU A 10 -28.14 12.95 30.58
CA LEU A 10 -28.14 11.53 30.85
C LEU A 10 -29.53 10.94 30.61
N ASN A 11 -29.63 9.92 29.78
CA ASN A 11 -30.89 9.30 29.38
C ASN A 11 -30.90 7.81 29.74
N SER A 12 -32.10 7.23 29.81
CA SER A 12 -32.29 5.79 30.04
C SER A 12 -31.66 4.96 28.92
N ASP A 13 -31.24 3.73 29.23
CA ASP A 13 -30.60 2.82 28.27
C ASP A 13 -31.51 2.46 27.09
N ASN A 14 -32.81 2.44 27.31
CA ASN A 14 -33.80 2.13 26.28
C ASN A 14 -34.27 3.38 25.51
N ALA A 15 -33.76 4.57 25.85
CA ALA A 15 -34.14 5.80 25.16
C ALA A 15 -33.61 5.78 23.71
N THR A 16 -34.53 5.98 22.76
CA THR A 16 -34.25 6.15 21.33
C THR A 16 -33.95 7.61 20.98
N GLU A 17 -34.37 8.55 21.82
CA GLU A 17 -34.20 9.99 21.66
C GLU A 17 -33.94 10.65 23.01
N CYS A 18 -33.25 11.79 22.99
CA CYS A 18 -32.97 12.55 24.20
C CYS A 18 -34.24 13.24 24.70
N PHE A 19 -34.58 13.03 25.97
CA PHE A 19 -35.76 13.63 26.58
C PHE A 19 -35.75 15.18 26.55
N LYS A 20 -34.56 15.79 26.59
CA LYS A 20 -34.40 17.25 26.69
C LYS A 20 -34.34 17.97 25.34
N CYS A 21 -33.67 17.36 24.35
CA CYS A 21 -33.41 18.03 23.07
C CYS A 21 -33.86 17.23 21.85
N HIS A 22 -34.62 16.14 22.06
CA HIS A 22 -35.21 15.26 21.05
C HIS A 22 -34.23 14.73 20.00
N THR A 23 -32.93 14.73 20.32
CA THR A 23 -31.90 14.22 19.42
C THR A 23 -31.88 12.72 19.50
N SER A 24 -31.88 12.06 18.34
CA SER A 24 -31.79 10.60 18.25
C SER A 24 -30.58 10.06 19.01
N LEU A 25 -30.86 9.17 19.96
CA LEU A 25 -29.88 8.40 20.74
C LEU A 25 -29.64 7.02 20.14
N LYS A 26 -30.23 6.75 18.96
CA LYS A 26 -30.19 5.45 18.26
C LYS A 26 -28.78 5.05 17.79
N SER A 27 -27.74 5.85 18.07
CA SER A 27 -26.36 5.56 17.67
C SER A 27 -25.30 6.26 18.55
N ALA A 28 -25.40 6.16 19.87
CA ALA A 28 -24.28 6.56 20.75
C ALA A 28 -23.65 5.37 21.51
N ALA A 29 -24.34 4.23 21.61
CA ALA A 29 -23.90 3.11 22.45
C ALA A 29 -24.04 1.71 21.80
N ALA A 30 -24.46 1.62 20.53
CA ALA A 30 -24.88 0.33 19.94
C ALA A 30 -24.20 -0.07 18.62
N SER A 31 -23.20 0.67 18.15
CA SER A 31 -22.40 0.21 17.02
C SER A 31 -20.94 0.27 17.45
N GLY A 32 -20.19 -0.80 17.22
CA GLY A 32 -18.73 -0.76 17.17
C GLY A 32 -18.22 0.11 16.01
N ALA A 33 -18.90 1.23 15.73
CA ALA A 33 -18.55 2.25 14.79
C ALA A 33 -17.27 2.88 15.28
N LYS A 34 -16.17 2.45 14.68
CA LYS A 34 -14.89 3.12 14.82
C LYS A 34 -14.89 4.32 13.88
N LYS A 35 -13.92 5.20 14.04
CA LYS A 35 -13.61 6.21 13.04
C LYS A 35 -12.15 6.04 12.63
N VAL A 36 -11.81 6.43 11.41
CA VAL A 36 -10.45 6.35 10.87
C VAL A 36 -9.94 7.73 10.52
N CYS A 37 -8.65 7.97 10.75
CA CYS A 37 -7.99 9.16 10.24
C CYS A 37 -7.66 8.97 8.75
N PRO A 38 -8.14 9.84 7.84
CA PRO A 38 -7.85 9.72 6.41
C PRO A 38 -6.38 10.01 6.05
N HIS A 39 -5.61 10.58 7.00
CA HIS A 39 -4.21 10.95 6.78
C HIS A 39 -3.22 9.88 7.30
N CYS A 40 -3.38 9.41 8.54
CA CYS A 40 -2.48 8.43 9.15
C CYS A 40 -3.03 7.00 9.24
N GLY A 41 -4.33 6.78 8.97
CA GLY A 41 -4.97 5.47 9.08
C GLY A 41 -5.24 5.01 10.52
N GLY A 42 -4.99 5.84 11.53
CA GLY A 42 -5.29 5.52 12.93
C GLY A 42 -6.78 5.27 13.14
N ILE A 43 -7.13 4.19 13.85
CA ILE A 43 -8.50 3.80 14.15
C ILE A 43 -8.83 4.17 15.58
N TYR A 44 -9.89 4.95 15.75
CA TYR A 44 -10.28 5.53 17.04
C TYR A 44 -11.75 5.22 17.34
N ALA A 45 -12.13 5.33 18.61
CA ALA A 45 -13.51 5.18 19.02
C ALA A 45 -14.39 6.33 18.49
N ALA A 46 -15.70 6.10 18.33
CA ALA A 46 -16.65 7.07 17.78
C ALA A 46 -16.65 8.44 18.49
N ASN A 47 -16.29 8.47 19.77
CA ASN A 47 -16.24 9.68 20.58
C ASN A 47 -15.03 10.58 20.26
N VAL A 48 -14.02 10.07 19.54
CA VAL A 48 -12.89 10.88 19.09
C VAL A 48 -13.32 11.64 17.82
N GLN A 49 -13.08 12.95 17.81
CA GLN A 49 -13.48 13.82 16.68
C GLN A 49 -12.28 14.19 15.79
N LEU A 50 -11.11 14.41 16.38
CA LEU A 50 -9.87 14.72 15.68
C LEU A 50 -8.79 13.68 15.98
N CYS A 51 -7.94 13.41 15.00
CA CYS A 51 -6.74 12.60 15.18
C CYS A 51 -5.75 13.31 16.11
N PRO A 52 -5.22 12.66 17.17
CA PRO A 52 -4.24 13.26 18.08
C PRO A 52 -2.87 13.53 17.43
N GLU A 53 -2.54 12.80 16.37
CA GLU A 53 -1.28 12.99 15.64
C GLU A 53 -1.41 14.05 14.54
N CYS A 54 -2.45 13.92 13.71
CA CYS A 54 -2.61 14.74 12.52
C CYS A 54 -3.47 15.98 12.74
N HIS A 55 -4.24 16.06 13.84
CA HIS A 55 -5.22 17.12 14.10
C HIS A 55 -6.26 17.32 12.98
N LEU A 56 -6.53 16.27 12.19
CA LEU A 56 -7.59 16.24 11.15
C LEU A 56 -8.85 15.54 11.68
N PRO A 57 -10.05 15.89 11.15
CA PRO A 57 -11.30 15.23 11.50
C PRO A 57 -11.33 13.76 11.04
N LEU A 58 -11.90 12.90 11.89
CA LEU A 58 -12.00 11.45 11.64
C LEU A 58 -13.27 11.09 10.86
N THR A 59 -13.17 10.13 9.94
CA THR A 59 -14.29 9.65 9.11
C THR A 59 -14.87 8.32 9.63
N PRO A 60 -16.15 8.00 9.38
CA PRO A 60 -16.76 6.74 9.84
C PRO A 60 -16.04 5.50 9.30
N TYR A 61 -15.74 4.53 10.17
CA TYR A 61 -15.11 3.26 9.82
C TYR A 61 -16.19 2.23 9.40
N THR A 62 -16.25 1.86 8.12
CA THR A 62 -17.27 0.96 7.57
C THR A 62 -16.88 -0.51 7.56
N GLY A 63 -15.98 -0.95 8.47
CA GLY A 63 -15.58 -2.37 8.57
C GLY A 63 -14.57 -2.82 7.50
N SER A 64 -14.55 -2.16 6.34
CA SER A 64 -13.54 -2.31 5.29
C SER A 64 -12.68 -1.05 5.22
N VAL A 65 -11.81 -0.88 6.21
CA VAL A 65 -10.60 -0.10 5.98
C VAL A 65 -9.52 -1.16 5.75
N THR A 66 -9.40 -1.59 4.49
CA THR A 66 -8.04 -1.62 3.94
C THR A 66 -7.44 -0.28 4.32
N PRO A 67 -6.28 -0.20 4.98
CA PRO A 67 -5.65 1.08 5.20
C PRO A 67 -5.52 1.71 3.81
N ASP A 68 -6.44 2.62 3.52
CA ASP A 68 -6.35 3.57 2.44
C ASP A 68 -5.23 4.49 2.91
N VAL A 69 -3.99 3.98 2.83
CA VAL A 69 -2.80 4.79 2.75
C VAL A 69 -3.17 5.87 1.77
N PRO A 70 -3.11 7.16 2.16
CA PRO A 70 -3.60 8.23 1.33
C PRO A 70 -3.04 8.03 -0.07
N LYS A 71 -3.96 7.78 -1.01
CA LYS A 71 -3.73 7.59 -2.45
C LYS A 71 -3.16 8.87 -3.10
N ALA A 72 -2.73 9.83 -2.29
CA ALA A 72 -2.27 11.17 -2.63
C ALA A 72 -0.75 11.38 -2.49
N ALA A 73 0.02 10.42 -1.97
CA ALA A 73 1.50 10.50 -2.02
C ALA A 73 2.14 9.62 -3.11
N ALA A 74 1.35 8.84 -3.84
CA ALA A 74 1.90 7.66 -4.52
C ALA A 74 1.24 7.28 -5.86
N TYR A 75 0.43 8.15 -6.48
CA TYR A 75 -0.13 7.84 -7.80
C TYR A 75 0.90 7.96 -8.94
N GLY A 76 2.01 8.66 -8.71
CA GLY A 76 3.25 8.48 -9.48
C GLY A 76 4.03 7.22 -9.08
N SER A 77 3.78 6.65 -7.89
CA SER A 77 4.61 5.60 -7.29
C SER A 77 4.31 4.19 -7.78
N VAL A 78 3.08 3.87 -8.22
CA VAL A 78 2.76 2.50 -8.66
C VAL A 78 3.55 2.13 -9.91
N THR A 79 3.61 3.05 -10.88
CA THR A 79 4.48 2.91 -12.06
C THR A 79 5.96 2.82 -11.65
N TRP A 80 6.39 3.61 -10.67
CA TRP A 80 7.73 3.53 -10.11
C TRP A 80 8.05 2.17 -9.47
N LEU A 81 7.08 1.50 -8.83
CA LEU A 81 7.28 0.14 -8.30
C LEU A 81 7.56 -0.86 -9.42
N TYR A 82 6.87 -0.76 -10.55
CA TYR A 82 7.17 -1.60 -11.72
C TYR A 82 8.53 -1.27 -12.34
N ILE A 83 8.89 0.01 -12.43
CA ILE A 83 10.20 0.45 -12.94
C ILE A 83 11.33 -0.13 -12.07
N VAL A 84 11.20 -0.03 -10.74
CA VAL A 84 12.18 -0.59 -9.79
C VAL A 84 12.23 -2.11 -9.89
N SER A 85 11.08 -2.77 -10.08
CA SER A 85 10.98 -4.22 -10.27
C SER A 85 11.68 -4.69 -11.55
N ILE A 86 11.63 -3.91 -12.63
CA ILE A 86 12.32 -4.23 -13.89
C ILE A 86 13.83 -4.00 -13.77
N LEU A 87 14.27 -2.93 -13.10
CA LEU A 87 15.70 -2.63 -12.89
C LEU A 87 16.37 -3.63 -11.93
N PHE A 88 15.65 -4.05 -10.89
CA PHE A 88 16.14 -4.96 -9.85
C PHE A 88 15.09 -6.07 -9.59
N PRO A 89 15.09 -7.14 -10.43
CA PRO A 89 14.06 -8.17 -10.38
C PRO A 89 13.88 -8.85 -9.01
N GLY A 90 14.98 -8.99 -8.25
CA GLY A 90 14.95 -9.52 -6.88
C GLY A 90 14.15 -8.65 -5.91
N LEU A 91 14.26 -7.32 -5.99
CA LEU A 91 13.48 -6.40 -5.15
C LEU A 91 12.00 -6.43 -5.53
N GLY A 92 11.70 -6.62 -6.81
CA GLY A 92 10.34 -6.78 -7.33
C GLY A 92 9.58 -7.93 -6.67
N ILE A 93 10.22 -9.10 -6.55
CA ILE A 93 9.62 -10.29 -5.93
C ILE A 93 9.41 -10.07 -4.42
N VAL A 94 10.38 -9.48 -3.72
CA VAL A 94 10.28 -9.17 -2.29
C VAL A 94 9.13 -8.19 -2.00
N LEU A 95 9.01 -7.12 -2.80
CA LEU A 95 7.90 -6.17 -2.70
C LEU A 95 6.56 -6.86 -2.96
N GLY A 96 6.50 -7.72 -3.98
CA GLY A 96 5.33 -8.55 -4.26
C GLY A 96 4.88 -9.38 -3.07
N CYS A 97 5.82 -10.08 -2.39
CA CYS A 97 5.53 -10.85 -1.19
C CYS A 97 5.02 -9.99 -0.02
N ILE A 98 5.56 -8.76 0.14
CA ILE A 98 5.06 -7.81 1.15
C ILE A 98 3.61 -7.42 0.84
N PHE A 99 3.26 -7.18 -0.42
CA PHE A 99 1.88 -6.86 -0.81
C PHE A 99 0.91 -8.04 -0.62
N VAL A 100 1.37 -9.29 -0.77
CA VAL A 100 0.57 -10.47 -0.39
C VAL A 100 0.24 -10.44 1.11
N ALA A 101 1.20 -10.08 1.96
CA ALA A 101 0.98 -9.97 3.41
C ALA A 101 0.05 -8.79 3.79
N LYS A 102 -0.21 -7.86 2.87
CA LYS A 102 -1.11 -6.72 3.06
C LYS A 102 -2.54 -6.96 2.53
N ASP A 103 -2.86 -8.17 2.06
CA ASP A 103 -4.16 -8.54 1.46
C ASP A 103 -4.46 -7.82 0.12
N ASP A 104 -3.49 -7.12 -0.47
CA ASP A 104 -3.61 -6.43 -1.77
C ASP A 104 -3.26 -7.38 -2.93
N MET A 105 -4.11 -8.40 -3.13
CA MET A 105 -3.81 -9.53 -4.01
C MET A 105 -3.69 -9.17 -5.50
N ASP A 106 -4.39 -8.14 -5.98
CA ASP A 106 -4.35 -7.74 -7.39
C ASP A 106 -3.01 -7.10 -7.76
N LEU A 107 -2.52 -6.19 -6.91
CA LEU A 107 -1.23 -5.53 -7.09
C LEU A 107 -0.07 -6.51 -6.83
N ALA A 108 -0.18 -7.34 -5.79
CA ALA A 108 0.82 -8.33 -5.45
C ALA A 108 1.06 -9.32 -6.59
N LYS A 109 -0.01 -9.89 -7.16
CA LYS A 109 0.10 -10.83 -8.29
C LYS A 109 0.79 -10.17 -9.48
N SER A 110 0.41 -8.93 -9.81
CA SER A 110 1.00 -8.23 -10.95
C SER A 110 2.49 -7.96 -10.74
N LEU A 111 2.91 -7.48 -9.56
CA LEU A 111 4.34 -7.24 -9.26
C LEU A 111 5.17 -8.53 -9.27
N ILE A 112 4.65 -9.62 -8.71
CA ILE A 112 5.35 -10.92 -8.70
C ILE A 112 5.52 -11.44 -10.13
N ILE A 113 4.46 -11.41 -10.94
CA ILE A 113 4.51 -11.84 -12.34
C ILE A 113 5.49 -10.97 -13.13
N THR A 114 5.45 -9.64 -12.99
CA THR A 114 6.41 -8.75 -13.64
C THR A 114 7.85 -9.05 -13.20
N GLY A 115 8.10 -9.27 -11.91
CA GLY A 115 9.42 -9.59 -11.39
C GLY A 115 9.99 -10.91 -11.93
N ILE A 116 9.15 -11.96 -12.02
CA ILE A 116 9.55 -13.24 -12.60
C ILE A 116 9.91 -13.06 -14.08
N ILE A 117 9.05 -12.41 -14.86
CA ILE A 117 9.28 -12.17 -16.30
C ILE A 117 10.55 -11.34 -16.51
N ALA A 118 10.73 -10.26 -15.73
CA ALA A 118 11.92 -9.42 -15.80
C ALA A 118 13.20 -10.19 -15.47
N THR A 119 13.16 -11.11 -14.51
CA THR A 119 14.30 -11.98 -14.17
C THR A 119 14.72 -12.84 -15.36
N PHE A 120 13.76 -13.48 -16.04
CA PHE A 120 14.04 -14.28 -17.23
C PHE A 120 14.60 -13.41 -18.37
N LEU A 121 14.00 -12.26 -18.64
CA LEU A 121 14.48 -11.33 -19.67
C LEU A 121 15.92 -10.88 -19.38
N TRP A 122 16.23 -10.53 -18.13
CA TRP A 122 17.58 -10.12 -17.74
C TRP A 122 18.58 -11.26 -17.87
N PHE A 123 18.20 -12.49 -17.50
CA PHE A 123 19.03 -13.68 -17.67
C PHE A 123 19.35 -13.94 -19.16
N PHE A 124 18.35 -13.91 -20.03
CA PHE A 124 18.56 -14.09 -21.47
C PHE A 124 19.39 -12.96 -22.08
N LEU A 125 19.14 -11.71 -21.70
CA LEU A 125 19.96 -10.56 -22.14
C LEU A 125 21.42 -10.71 -21.69
N PHE A 126 21.66 -11.12 -20.45
CA PHE A 126 23.01 -11.36 -19.94
C PHE A 126 23.74 -12.46 -20.72
N GLN A 127 23.05 -13.55 -21.06
CA GLN A 127 23.62 -14.62 -21.89
C GLN A 127 23.95 -14.13 -23.31
N ILE A 128 23.07 -13.34 -23.93
CA ILE A 128 23.31 -12.79 -25.28
C ILE A 128 24.49 -11.82 -25.27
N VAL A 129 24.56 -10.90 -24.29
CA VAL A 129 25.68 -9.97 -24.13
C VAL A 129 26.98 -10.72 -23.89
N SER A 130 26.98 -11.74 -23.02
CA SER A 130 28.15 -12.58 -22.75
C SER A 130 28.66 -13.27 -24.02
N CYS A 131 27.75 -13.77 -24.86
CA CYS A 131 28.10 -14.35 -26.16
C CYS A 131 28.62 -13.31 -27.17
N ALA A 132 28.08 -12.10 -27.18
CA ALA A 132 28.54 -11.02 -28.05
C ALA A 132 29.96 -10.54 -27.68
N CYS A 133 30.23 -10.34 -26.38
CA CYS A 133 31.56 -9.97 -25.89
C CYS A 133 32.61 -11.08 -26.12
N ALA A 134 32.20 -12.35 -26.10
CA ALA A 134 33.09 -13.47 -26.44
C ALA A 134 33.46 -13.51 -27.93
N GLY A 135 32.56 -13.04 -28.82
CA GLY A 135 32.83 -12.92 -30.26
C GLY A 135 33.89 -11.88 -30.60
N ASP A 136 33.87 -10.72 -29.93
CA ASP A 136 34.86 -9.66 -30.12
C ASP A 136 36.25 -10.05 -29.62
N ALA A 137 36.33 -10.81 -28.52
CA ALA A 137 37.59 -11.36 -28.03
C ALA A 137 38.23 -12.36 -29.01
N ALA A 138 37.43 -13.16 -29.72
CA ALA A 138 37.94 -14.08 -30.74
C ALA A 138 38.43 -13.35 -32.01
N GLY A 139 37.83 -12.20 -32.36
CA GLY A 139 38.27 -11.36 -33.49
C GLY A 139 39.64 -10.68 -33.24
N ALA A 140 39.91 -10.27 -32.01
CA ALA A 140 41.17 -9.61 -31.65
C ALA A 140 42.38 -10.58 -31.69
N VAL A 141 42.20 -11.84 -31.33
CA VAL A 141 43.27 -12.86 -31.38
C VAL A 141 43.65 -13.24 -32.82
N SER A 142 42.68 -13.20 -33.75
CA SER A 142 42.92 -13.52 -35.17
C SER A 142 43.78 -12.48 -35.91
N SER A 143 43.82 -11.24 -35.42
CA SER A 143 44.61 -10.15 -36.05
C SER A 143 46.04 -10.00 -35.50
N TYR A 144 46.44 -10.78 -34.49
CA TYR A 144 47.81 -10.73 -33.96
C TYR A 144 48.76 -11.52 -34.87
N LYS A 145 49.30 -10.90 -35.93
CA LYS A 145 50.47 -11.42 -36.64
C LYS A 145 51.72 -11.06 -35.84
N PRO A 146 52.43 -12.03 -35.23
CA PRO A 146 53.73 -11.74 -34.61
C PRO A 146 54.70 -11.24 -35.70
N LYS A 147 55.26 -10.05 -35.50
CA LYS A 147 56.40 -9.57 -36.30
C LYS A 147 57.64 -10.30 -35.78
N TYR A 148 58.10 -11.29 -36.53
CA TYR A 148 59.43 -11.87 -36.33
C TYR A 148 60.46 -10.89 -36.92
N TYR A 149 61.34 -10.36 -36.07
CA TYR A 149 62.56 -9.65 -36.46
C TYR A 149 63.74 -10.62 -36.41
#